data_AF-A0A3S9WIR7-F1
#
_entry.id   AF-A0A3S9WIR7-F1
#
_cell.length_a   1.000
_cell.length_b   1.000
_cell.length_c   1.000
_cell.angle_alpha   90.00
_cell.angle_beta   90.00
_cell.angle_gamma   90.00
#
_symmetry.space_group_name_H-M   'P 1'
#
loop_
_entity.id
_entity.type
_entity.pdbx_description
1 polymer ?
#
loop_
_entity_poly.entity_id
_entity_poly.type
_entity_poly.pdbx_seq_one_letter_code
_entity_poly.pdbx_strand_id
1 'polypeptide(L)'
;MATYITAGVTTITPRLVDGYESEREGGTIVHPILGRREPDVTLRPAGLDAGKLVLLFDVEADALTARNALSAAGVFRLVSDERTIGMYFVVPEGERLSFRLNDDTRDDWVVEVPFREVTP
;
A
#
# COMPACT_ATOMS: atom_id res chain seq x y z
N MET A 1 19.25 -6.52 3.33
CA MET A 1 18.13 -5.62 3.02
C MET A 1 16.97 -6.51 2.66
N ALA A 2 15.84 -6.39 3.37
CA ALA A 2 14.71 -7.28 3.18
C ALA A 2 13.39 -6.50 3.20
N THR A 3 12.44 -6.94 2.39
CA THR A 3 11.05 -6.53 2.47
C THR A 3 10.22 -7.76 2.81
N TYR A 4 9.36 -7.66 3.81
CA TYR A 4 8.47 -8.74 4.19
C TYR A 4 7.06 -8.22 4.45
N ILE A 5 6.09 -8.95 3.92
CA ILE A 5 4.67 -8.76 4.18
C ILE A 5 4.17 -10.00 4.92
N THR A 6 3.56 -9.81 6.08
CA THR A 6 3.10 -10.91 6.94
C THR A 6 1.59 -10.82 7.17
N ALA A 7 0.93 -11.97 7.14
CA ALA A 7 -0.47 -12.14 7.54
C ALA A 7 -0.67 -13.51 8.21
N GLY A 8 -0.85 -13.51 9.53
CA GLY A 8 -0.90 -14.74 10.31
C GLY A 8 0.37 -15.57 10.16
N VAL A 9 0.26 -16.78 9.59
CA VAL A 9 1.39 -17.69 9.34
C VAL A 9 2.04 -17.48 7.97
N THR A 10 1.42 -16.69 7.10
CA THR A 10 1.93 -16.46 5.75
C THR A 10 2.91 -15.29 5.76
N THR A 11 4.09 -15.52 5.18
CA THR A 11 5.09 -14.49 4.94
C THR A 11 5.39 -14.43 3.46
N ILE A 12 5.31 -13.24 2.89
CA ILE A 12 5.67 -12.92 1.51
C ILE A 12 6.94 -12.09 1.56
N THR A 13 7.91 -12.42 0.72
CA THR A 13 9.20 -11.71 0.64
C THR A 13 9.43 -11.22 -0.79
N PRO A 14 8.87 -10.06 -1.16
CA PRO A 14 9.24 -9.41 -2.42
C PRO A 14 10.73 -9.10 -2.41
N ARG A 15 11.37 -9.14 -3.58
CA ARG A 15 12.74 -8.63 -3.73
C ARG A 15 12.79 -7.16 -3.36
N LEU A 16 11.83 -6.38 -3.86
CA LEU A 16 11.80 -4.92 -3.71
C LEU A 16 10.36 -4.38 -3.77
N VAL A 17 10.09 -3.29 -3.06
CA VAL A 17 8.98 -2.39 -3.35
C VAL A 17 9.44 -1.40 -4.43
N ASP A 18 9.13 -1.74 -5.68
CA ASP A 18 9.59 -1.00 -6.87
C ASP A 18 8.87 0.35 -7.01
N GLY A 19 7.61 0.39 -6.59
CA GLY A 19 6.77 1.58 -6.59
C GLY A 19 5.90 1.67 -5.34
N TYR A 20 5.75 2.89 -4.83
CA TYR A 20 4.87 3.23 -3.71
C TYR A 20 4.20 4.56 -4.01
N GLU A 21 2.88 4.53 -4.14
CA GLU A 21 2.04 5.71 -4.27
C GLU A 21 1.01 5.70 -3.16
N SER A 22 0.90 6.80 -2.42
CA SER A 22 -0.01 6.91 -1.29
C SER A 22 -0.64 8.29 -1.23
N GLU A 23 -1.93 8.31 -0.98
CA GLU A 23 -2.72 9.50 -0.71
C GLU A 23 -3.46 9.32 0.63
N ARG A 24 -3.60 10.41 1.37
CA ARG A 24 -4.47 10.48 2.55
C ARG A 24 -5.35 11.71 2.49
N GLU A 25 -6.58 11.56 2.95
CA GLU A 25 -7.50 12.68 3.08
C GLU A 25 -7.02 13.61 4.21
N GLY A 26 -6.85 14.89 3.91
CA GLY A 26 -6.55 15.92 4.90
C GLY A 26 -7.69 16.07 5.91
N GLY A 27 -7.36 16.18 7.20
CA GLY A 27 -8.37 16.31 8.24
C GLY A 27 -8.88 17.74 8.45
N THR A 28 -8.08 18.74 8.10
CA THR A 28 -8.35 20.16 8.34
C THR A 28 -9.54 20.66 7.54
N ILE A 29 -10.52 21.25 8.22
CA ILE A 29 -11.70 21.84 7.60
C ILE A 29 -11.55 23.36 7.60
N VAL A 30 -11.63 23.97 6.42
CA VAL A 30 -11.55 25.42 6.22
C VAL A 30 -12.92 25.95 5.85
N HIS A 31 -13.47 26.86 6.64
CA HIS A 31 -14.77 27.49 6.43
C HIS A 31 -14.59 28.96 6.05
N PRO A 32 -14.68 29.31 4.76
CA PRO A 32 -14.71 30.71 4.36
C PRO A 32 -15.96 31.40 4.89
N ILE A 33 -15.80 32.50 5.62
CA ILE A 33 -16.92 33.29 6.16
C ILE A 33 -17.13 34.52 5.26
N LEU A 34 -18.35 34.68 4.75
CA LEU A 34 -18.68 35.80 3.87
C LEU A 34 -18.43 37.14 4.59
N GLY A 35 -17.68 38.04 3.94
CA GLY A 35 -17.34 39.34 4.48
C GLY A 35 -16.13 39.35 5.44
N ARG A 36 -15.49 38.21 5.68
CA ARG A 36 -14.25 38.11 6.47
C ARG A 36 -13.08 37.67 5.59
N ARG A 37 -11.92 38.28 5.79
CA ARG A 37 -10.68 37.92 5.08
C ARG A 37 -10.10 36.59 5.57
N GLU A 38 -10.25 36.32 6.86
CA GLU A 38 -9.73 35.12 7.52
C GLU A 38 -10.83 34.05 7.62
N PRO A 39 -10.59 32.82 7.13
CA PRO A 39 -11.51 31.72 7.30
C PRO A 39 -11.45 31.17 8.72
N ASP A 40 -12.53 30.51 9.16
CA ASP A 40 -12.50 29.72 10.37
C ASP A 40 -11.93 28.34 10.05
N VAL A 41 -11.00 27.86 10.89
CA VAL A 41 -10.27 26.61 10.65
C VAL A 41 -10.49 25.66 11.82
N THR A 42 -10.96 24.45 11.49
CA THR A 42 -11.09 23.34 12.45
C THR A 42 -10.01 22.30 12.16
N LEU A 43 -9.15 22.04 13.14
CA LEU A 43 -8.11 21.03 13.03
C LEU A 43 -8.65 19.66 13.46
N ARG A 44 -8.53 18.68 12.56
CA ARG A 44 -8.81 17.27 12.82
C ARG A 44 -7.64 16.46 12.23
N PRO A 45 -7.27 15.32 12.83
CA PRO A 45 -6.27 14.44 12.25
C PRO A 45 -6.63 14.03 10.82
N ALA A 46 -5.61 13.89 9.97
CA ALA A 46 -5.78 13.32 8.64
C ALA A 46 -6.23 11.86 8.72
N GLY A 47 -6.81 11.37 7.62
CA GLY A 47 -7.09 9.95 7.44
C GLY A 47 -5.82 9.10 7.33
N LEU A 48 -6.02 7.79 7.23
CA LEU A 48 -4.97 6.82 6.95
C LEU A 48 -4.65 6.77 5.46
N ASP A 49 -3.42 6.38 5.11
CA ASP A 49 -3.02 6.31 3.71
C ASP A 49 -3.82 5.23 2.94
N ALA A 50 -4.00 5.48 1.66
CA ALA A 50 -4.30 4.46 0.68
C ALA A 50 -3.60 4.73 -0.61
N GLY A 51 -3.46 3.69 -1.43
CA GLY A 51 -2.86 3.83 -2.73
C GLY A 51 -2.41 2.48 -3.23
N LYS A 52 -1.22 2.44 -3.83
CA LYS A 52 -0.74 1.29 -4.58
C LYS A 52 0.70 0.95 -4.22
N LEU A 53 0.94 -0.34 -3.98
CA LEU A 53 2.25 -0.96 -3.88
C LEU A 53 2.55 -1.70 -5.18
N VAL A 54 3.78 -1.55 -5.68
CA VAL A 54 4.31 -2.33 -6.79
C VAL A 54 5.42 -3.21 -6.22
N LEU A 55 5.16 -4.52 -6.17
CA LEU A 55 6.04 -5.52 -5.59
C LEU A 55 6.75 -6.30 -6.70
N LEU A 56 8.06 -6.43 -6.57
CA LEU A 56 8.90 -7.12 -7.54
C LEU A 56 9.38 -8.46 -6.98
N PHE A 57 9.35 -9.50 -7.81
CA PHE A 57 9.75 -10.86 -7.47
C PHE A 57 10.61 -11.47 -8.58
N ASP A 58 11.66 -12.20 -8.21
CA ASP A 58 12.54 -12.87 -9.17
C ASP A 58 11.93 -14.18 -9.73
N VAL A 59 10.96 -14.75 -9.01
CA VAL A 59 10.39 -16.07 -9.30
C VAL A 59 8.87 -15.97 -9.47
N GLU A 60 8.37 -16.51 -10.59
CA GLU A 60 6.93 -16.50 -10.92
C GLU A 60 6.07 -17.15 -9.82
N ALA A 61 6.52 -18.30 -9.31
CA ALA A 61 5.81 -19.04 -8.28
C ALA A 61 5.66 -18.25 -6.98
N ASP A 62 6.66 -17.44 -6.61
CA ASP A 62 6.62 -16.60 -5.43
C ASP A 62 5.69 -15.42 -5.63
N ALA A 63 5.71 -14.79 -6.81
CA ALA A 63 4.79 -13.73 -7.18
C ALA A 63 3.32 -14.21 -7.21
N LEU A 64 3.06 -15.42 -7.71
CA LEU A 64 1.72 -16.03 -7.69
C LEU A 64 1.27 -16.35 -6.25
N THR A 65 2.16 -16.92 -5.44
CA THR A 65 1.90 -17.16 -4.01
C THR A 65 1.56 -15.86 -3.29
N ALA A 66 2.34 -14.80 -3.55
CA ALA A 66 2.11 -13.47 -3.00
C ALA A 66 0.74 -12.93 -3.39
N ARG A 67 0.40 -12.98 -4.69
CA ARG A 67 -0.89 -12.52 -5.20
C ARG A 67 -2.06 -13.26 -4.53
N ASN A 68 -1.96 -14.59 -4.43
CA ASN A 68 -2.99 -15.41 -3.81
C ASN A 68 -3.14 -15.07 -2.32
N ALA A 69 -2.02 -14.91 -1.61
CA ALA A 69 -2.03 -14.55 -0.20
C ALA A 69 -2.61 -13.14 0.04
N LEU A 70 -2.27 -12.16 -0.79
CA LEU A 70 -2.77 -10.79 -0.70
C LEU A 70 -4.23 -10.64 -1.17
N SER A 71 -4.74 -11.63 -1.91
CA SER A 71 -6.17 -11.69 -2.27
C SER A 71 -7.03 -12.26 -1.13
N ALA A 72 -6.42 -12.84 -0.09
CA ALA A 72 -7.15 -13.34 1.06
C ALA A 72 -7.58 -12.19 1.98
N ALA A 73 -8.73 -12.34 2.62
CA ALA A 73 -9.19 -11.39 3.63
C ALA A 73 -8.25 -11.43 4.85
N GLY A 74 -7.65 -10.30 5.20
CA GLY A 74 -6.75 -10.20 6.33
C GLY A 74 -6.10 -8.83 6.48
N VAL A 75 -5.52 -8.61 7.66
CA VAL A 75 -4.62 -7.48 7.91
C VAL A 75 -3.19 -7.93 7.63
N PHE A 76 -2.51 -7.18 6.79
CA PHE A 76 -1.14 -7.42 6.37
C PHE A 76 -0.23 -6.42 7.05
N ARG A 77 0.94 -6.88 7.49
CA ARG A 77 2.00 -6.02 8.01
C ARG A 77 3.14 -5.98 7.01
N LEU A 78 3.40 -4.81 6.44
CA LEU A 78 4.57 -4.53 5.61
C LEU A 78 5.70 -3.98 6.47
N VAL A 79 6.90 -4.51 6.26
CA VAL A 79 8.15 -3.90 6.72
C VAL A 79 9.15 -3.96 5.57
N SER A 80 9.86 -2.86 5.35
CA SER A 80 10.95 -2.79 4.39
C SER A 80 12.16 -2.14 5.05
N ASP A 81 13.33 -2.76 4.88
CA ASP A 81 14.62 -2.17 5.29
C ASP A 81 15.16 -1.18 4.23
N GLU A 82 14.69 -1.30 2.98
CA GLU A 82 15.18 -0.52 1.83
C GLU A 82 14.45 0.79 1.64
N ARG A 83 13.19 0.82 2.07
CA ARG A 83 12.32 2.00 2.01
C ARG A 83 11.82 2.28 3.42
N THR A 84 11.67 3.55 3.78
CA THR A 84 11.01 3.96 5.04
C THR A 84 9.49 3.77 4.97
N ILE A 85 9.04 2.58 4.56
CA ILE A 85 7.64 2.19 4.40
C ILE A 85 7.40 1.02 5.36
N GLY A 86 6.55 1.25 6.35
CA GLY A 86 6.13 0.24 7.31
C GLY A 86 4.73 0.55 7.79
N MET A 87 3.82 -0.40 7.63
CA MET A 87 2.39 -0.18 7.87
C MET A 87 1.65 -1.48 8.17
N TYR A 88 0.47 -1.34 8.76
CA TYR A 88 -0.58 -2.35 8.69
C TYR A 88 -1.58 -1.92 7.63
N PHE A 89 -1.96 -2.83 6.74
CA PHE A 89 -2.87 -2.51 5.65
C PHE A 89 -3.80 -3.67 5.32
N VAL A 90 -4.85 -3.36 4.58
CA VAL A 90 -5.76 -4.33 3.97
C VAL A 90 -5.82 -4.07 2.46
N VAL A 91 -6.21 -5.09 1.70
CA VAL A 91 -6.63 -4.91 0.30
C VAL A 91 -8.14 -4.65 0.30
N PRO A 92 -8.63 -3.47 -0.12
CA PRO A 92 -10.05 -3.13 -0.04
C PRO A 92 -10.93 -3.99 -0.95
N GLU A 93 -12.21 -4.11 -0.58
CA GLU A 93 -13.22 -4.78 -1.44
C GLU A 93 -13.36 -4.05 -2.79
N GLY A 94 -13.53 -4.83 -3.86
CA GLY A 94 -13.76 -4.30 -5.21
C GLY A 94 -12.47 -3.87 -5.94
N GLU A 95 -11.36 -3.78 -5.22
CA GLU A 95 -10.06 -3.47 -5.78
C GLU A 95 -9.42 -4.69 -6.46
N ARG A 96 -8.53 -4.44 -7.43
CA ARG A 96 -7.91 -5.50 -8.25
C ARG A 96 -6.40 -5.57 -8.03
N LEU A 97 -5.91 -6.79 -7.79
CA LEU A 97 -4.47 -7.07 -7.84
C LEU A 97 -4.06 -7.37 -9.28
N SER A 98 -3.02 -6.71 -9.76
CA SER A 98 -2.44 -6.98 -11.07
C SER A 98 -1.22 -7.90 -10.94
N PHE A 99 -0.96 -8.67 -11.99
CA PHE A 99 0.17 -9.59 -12.09
C PHE A 99 0.67 -9.57 -13.52
N ARG A 100 1.94 -9.25 -13.71
CA ARG A 100 2.56 -9.14 -15.04
C ARG A 100 4.04 -9.47 -14.97
N LEU A 101 4.60 -9.89 -16.10
CA LEU A 101 6.04 -9.90 -16.29
C LEU A 101 6.52 -8.45 -16.41
N ASN A 102 7.67 -8.12 -15.84
CA ASN A 102 8.29 -6.82 -16.01
C ASN A 102 8.72 -6.65 -17.47
N ASP A 103 8.15 -5.68 -18.18
CA ASP A 103 8.39 -5.51 -19.61
C ASP A 103 9.81 -5.00 -19.93
N ASP A 104 10.46 -4.35 -18.96
CA ASP A 104 11.80 -3.76 -19.12
C ASP A 104 12.90 -4.82 -18.99
N THR A 105 12.82 -5.65 -17.95
CA THR A 105 13.84 -6.68 -17.67
C THR A 105 13.47 -8.04 -18.24
N ARG A 106 12.17 -8.34 -18.37
CA ARG A 106 11.60 -9.66 -18.75
C ARG A 106 12.03 -10.84 -17.89
N ASP A 107 12.70 -10.57 -16.78
CA ASP A 107 13.21 -11.55 -15.83
C ASP A 107 12.55 -11.43 -14.45
N ASP A 108 11.82 -10.34 -14.20
CA ASP A 108 11.13 -10.10 -12.93
C ASP A 108 9.60 -10.15 -13.08
N TRP A 109 8.91 -10.53 -12.03
CA TRP A 109 7.45 -10.52 -11.93
C TRP A 109 6.97 -9.39 -11.05
N VAL A 110 5.95 -8.69 -11.52
CA VAL A 110 5.36 -7.53 -10.85
C VAL A 110 3.97 -7.89 -10.34
N VAL A 111 3.75 -7.70 -9.03
CA VAL A 111 2.43 -7.75 -8.41
C VAL A 111 2.08 -6.35 -7.94
N GLU A 112 0.99 -5.80 -8.44
CA GLU A 112 0.51 -4.50 -7.98
C GLU A 112 -0.70 -4.66 -7.07
N VAL A 113 -0.64 -3.99 -5.92
CA VAL A 113 -1.52 -4.22 -4.79
C VAL A 113 -2.07 -2.89 -4.30
N PRO A 114 -3.38 -2.64 -4.47
CA PRO A 114 -4.03 -1.53 -3.80
C PRO A 114 -4.07 -1.78 -2.30
N PHE A 115 -3.80 -0.75 -1.50
CA PHE A 115 -3.78 -0.86 -0.05
C PHE A 115 -4.63 0.25 0.58
N ARG A 116 -5.17 -0.07 1.77
CA ARG A 116 -5.68 0.91 2.73
C ARG A 116 -5.00 0.64 4.06
N GLU A 117 -4.30 1.63 4.60
CA GLU A 117 -3.72 1.53 5.93
C GLU A 117 -4.81 1.37 6.99
N VAL A 118 -4.48 0.60 8.02
CA VAL A 118 -5.32 0.35 9.19
C VAL A 118 -4.48 0.44 10.46
N THR A 119 -5.13 0.78 11.57
CA THR A 119 -4.55 0.59 12.91
C THR A 119 -4.90 -0.82 13.41
N PRO A 120 -3.92 -1.62 13.87
CA PRO A 120 -4.16 -2.96 14.41
C PRO A 120 -4.94 -2.94 15.72
#